data_AF-A0A0G2FQ74-F1
#
_entry.id   AF-A0A0G2FQ74-F1
#
_cell.length_a   1.000
_cell.length_b   1.000
_cell.length_c   1.000
_cell.angle_alpha   90.00
_cell.angle_beta   90.00
_cell.angle_gamma   90.00
#
_symmetry.space_group_name_H-M   'P 1'
#
loop_
_entity.id
_entity.type
_entity.pdbx_description
1 polymer ?
#
loop_
_entity_poly.entity_id
_entity_poly.type
_entity_poly.pdbx_seq_one_letter_code
_entity_poly.pdbx_strand_id
1 'polypeptide(L)'
;MTKMQPTLNLDHFLTDDDCDIGDEYASVVDAALDMRRKFSSVLKQVRQLKTTLQARQAELEHERQRLELRTIAETSRNKLRQQSRRMRQCKDDNRSLRLQNRELANHLEGARKELEKVDHLRCTLCTVALKDAMLPCGHTSCRECLHLWLGQGQGKGCPWCKRSFEAGDIRDIYLGYPSETPDALEEDGDVTDVISLASDSE
;
A
#
# COMPACT_ATOMS: atom_id res chain seq x y z
N MET A 1 1.25 -63.29 -121.45
CA MET A 1 0.86 -63.02 -120.05
C MET A 1 2.12 -63.02 -119.20
N THR A 2 2.64 -61.85 -118.84
CA THR A 2 3.74 -61.75 -117.86
C THR A 2 3.57 -60.43 -117.10
N LYS A 3 3.38 -60.56 -115.79
CA LYS A 3 2.89 -59.54 -114.86
C LYS A 3 3.95 -58.46 -114.59
N MET A 4 3.55 -57.19 -114.69
CA MET A 4 4.25 -56.06 -114.04
C MET A 4 4.10 -56.18 -112.52
N GLN A 5 5.22 -56.12 -111.79
CA GLN A 5 5.21 -55.78 -110.37
C GLN A 5 5.75 -54.36 -110.21
N PRO A 6 5.04 -53.45 -109.50
CA PRO A 6 5.59 -52.16 -109.12
C PRO A 6 6.43 -52.35 -107.85
N THR A 7 7.74 -52.10 -107.96
CA THR A 7 8.63 -51.92 -106.82
C THR A 7 8.40 -50.54 -106.24
N LEU A 8 7.66 -50.47 -105.14
CA LEU A 8 7.60 -49.28 -104.28
C LEU A 8 8.98 -49.08 -103.65
N ASN A 9 9.65 -48.00 -104.03
CA ASN A 9 10.93 -47.59 -103.48
C ASN A 9 10.67 -46.79 -102.21
N LEU A 10 10.84 -47.46 -101.06
CA LEU A 10 10.53 -46.96 -99.72
C LEU A 10 11.64 -46.06 -99.15
N ASP A 11 12.80 -46.00 -99.80
CA ASP A 11 14.00 -45.32 -99.28
C ASP A 11 13.98 -43.79 -99.47
N HIS A 12 13.04 -43.27 -100.27
CA HIS A 12 12.91 -41.82 -100.50
C HIS A 12 12.02 -41.10 -99.48
N PHE A 13 11.27 -41.83 -98.64
CA PHE A 13 10.33 -41.25 -97.66
C PHE A 13 10.89 -41.11 -96.24
N LEU A 14 12.11 -41.58 -95.98
CA LEU A 14 12.70 -41.65 -94.64
C LEU A 14 13.93 -40.75 -94.46
N THR A 15 14.25 -39.89 -95.42
CA THR A 15 15.55 -39.18 -95.42
C THR A 15 15.48 -37.67 -95.29
N ASP A 16 14.32 -37.03 -95.46
CA ASP A 16 14.19 -35.57 -95.30
C ASP A 16 13.45 -35.12 -94.01
N ASP A 17 12.60 -35.96 -93.39
CA ASP A 17 11.84 -35.59 -92.16
C ASP A 17 12.53 -36.05 -90.84
N ASP A 18 13.50 -36.96 -90.90
CA ASP A 18 14.18 -37.51 -89.71
C ASP A 18 15.20 -36.54 -89.08
N CYS A 19 15.65 -35.53 -89.83
CA CYS A 19 16.50 -34.47 -89.28
C CYS A 19 15.72 -33.49 -88.38
N ASP A 20 14.45 -33.24 -88.65
CA ASP A 20 13.63 -32.26 -87.93
C ASP A 20 13.30 -32.75 -86.50
N ILE A 21 12.98 -34.05 -86.35
CA ILE A 21 12.65 -34.67 -85.06
C ILE A 21 13.85 -34.66 -84.09
N GLY A 22 15.07 -34.84 -84.61
CA GLY A 22 16.29 -34.84 -83.81
C GLY A 22 16.60 -33.49 -83.15
N ASP A 23 16.43 -32.40 -83.91
CA ASP A 23 16.67 -31.03 -83.45
C ASP A 23 15.59 -30.57 -82.46
N GLU A 24 14.32 -30.92 -82.70
CA GLU A 24 13.23 -30.67 -81.75
C GLU A 24 13.45 -31.40 -80.42
N TYR A 25 13.87 -32.67 -80.47
CA TYR A 25 14.19 -33.44 -79.27
C TYR A 25 15.35 -32.82 -78.48
N ALA A 26 16.44 -32.43 -79.14
CA ALA A 26 17.59 -31.79 -78.51
C ALA A 26 17.19 -30.47 -77.82
N SER A 27 16.38 -29.65 -78.48
CA SER A 27 15.84 -28.40 -77.92
C SER A 27 15.01 -28.63 -76.66
N VAL A 28 14.13 -29.64 -76.66
CA VAL A 28 13.33 -30.00 -75.48
C VAL A 28 14.20 -30.47 -74.32
N VAL A 29 15.23 -31.28 -74.59
CA VAL A 29 16.19 -31.75 -73.57
C VAL A 29 16.96 -30.56 -72.97
N ASP A 30 17.45 -29.64 -73.79
CA ASP A 30 18.15 -28.44 -73.32
C ASP A 30 17.25 -27.55 -72.47
N ALA A 31 16.00 -27.36 -72.88
CA ALA A 31 15.01 -26.63 -72.09
C ALA A 31 14.74 -27.31 -70.74
N ALA A 32 14.64 -28.64 -70.70
CA ALA A 32 14.46 -29.39 -69.45
C ALA A 32 15.67 -29.26 -68.51
N LEU A 33 16.89 -29.30 -69.05
CA LEU A 33 18.12 -29.10 -68.28
C LEU A 33 18.23 -27.67 -67.75
N ASP A 34 17.85 -26.66 -68.54
CA ASP A 34 17.77 -25.27 -68.10
C ASP A 34 16.75 -25.09 -66.97
N MET A 35 15.54 -25.64 -67.12
CA MET A 35 14.53 -25.62 -66.06
C MET A 35 15.07 -26.26 -64.77
N ARG A 36 15.74 -27.40 -64.85
CA ARG A 36 16.36 -28.06 -63.68
C ARG A 36 17.39 -27.16 -62.99
N ARG A 37 18.22 -26.43 -63.75
CA ARG A 37 19.18 -25.46 -63.20
C ARG A 37 18.44 -24.31 -62.50
N LYS A 38 17.40 -23.76 -63.12
CA LYS A 38 16.56 -22.70 -62.53
C LYS A 38 15.89 -23.16 -61.23
N PHE A 39 15.27 -24.34 -61.21
CA PHE A 39 14.69 -24.90 -59.99
C PHE A 39 15.73 -25.13 -58.90
N SER A 40 16.92 -25.62 -59.25
CA SER A 40 18.02 -25.79 -58.29
C SER A 40 18.46 -24.45 -57.68
N SER A 41 18.51 -23.38 -58.48
CA SER A 41 18.77 -22.02 -58.01
C SER A 41 17.69 -21.53 -57.05
N VAL A 42 16.41 -21.68 -57.43
CA VAL A 42 15.25 -21.31 -56.58
C VAL A 42 15.27 -22.07 -55.26
N LEU A 43 15.55 -23.37 -55.26
CA LEU A 43 15.63 -24.16 -54.03
C LEU A 43 16.77 -23.69 -53.10
N LYS A 44 17.91 -23.26 -53.65
CA LYS A 44 18.99 -22.64 -52.86
C LYS A 44 18.53 -21.34 -52.24
N GLN A 45 17.86 -20.48 -53.01
CA GLN A 45 17.31 -19.21 -52.51
C GLN A 45 16.28 -19.45 -51.40
N VAL A 46 15.37 -20.42 -51.57
CA VAL A 46 14.37 -20.77 -50.55
C VAL A 46 15.04 -21.23 -49.25
N ARG A 47 16.09 -22.06 -49.33
CA ARG A 47 16.85 -22.49 -48.14
C ARG A 47 17.53 -21.31 -47.45
N GLN A 48 18.16 -20.42 -48.21
CA GLN A 48 18.81 -19.21 -47.69
C GLN A 48 17.79 -18.26 -47.04
N LEU A 49 16.61 -18.09 -47.66
CA LEU A 49 15.56 -17.28 -47.10
C LEU A 49 15.02 -17.90 -45.80
N LYS A 50 14.83 -19.21 -45.76
CA LYS A 50 14.41 -19.93 -44.55
C LYS A 50 15.39 -19.73 -43.39
N THR A 51 16.69 -19.90 -43.63
CA THR A 51 17.70 -19.68 -42.57
C THR A 51 17.74 -18.24 -42.11
N THR A 52 17.61 -17.29 -43.05
CA THR A 52 17.55 -15.85 -42.73
C THR A 52 16.32 -15.53 -41.87
N LEU A 53 15.14 -16.06 -42.24
CA LEU A 53 13.91 -15.86 -41.48
C LEU A 53 14.02 -16.45 -40.07
N GLN A 54 14.59 -17.65 -39.93
CA GLN A 54 14.83 -18.28 -38.63
C GLN A 54 15.80 -17.45 -37.76
N ALA A 55 16.87 -16.92 -38.35
CA ALA A 55 17.79 -16.04 -37.64
C ALA A 55 17.10 -14.74 -37.16
N ARG A 56 16.30 -14.10 -38.03
CA ARG A 56 15.53 -12.91 -37.68
C ARG A 56 14.49 -13.18 -36.60
N GLN A 57 13.84 -14.35 -36.63
CA GLN A 57 12.90 -14.77 -35.60
C GLN A 57 13.59 -14.87 -34.23
N ALA A 58 14.79 -15.49 -34.17
CA ALA A 58 15.56 -15.60 -32.94
C ALA A 58 16.03 -14.22 -32.41
N GLU A 59 16.44 -13.31 -33.29
CA GLU A 59 16.80 -11.94 -32.92
C GLU A 59 15.63 -11.18 -32.27
N LEU A 60 14.43 -11.27 -32.83
CA LEU A 60 13.23 -10.63 -32.28
C LEU A 60 12.84 -11.21 -30.92
N GLU A 61 12.98 -12.51 -30.72
CA GLU A 61 12.71 -13.16 -29.44
C GLU A 61 13.69 -12.71 -28.36
N HIS A 62 14.98 -12.62 -28.71
CA HIS A 62 16.00 -12.09 -27.81
C HIS A 62 15.75 -10.62 -27.45
N GLU A 63 15.37 -9.79 -28.43
CA GLU A 63 15.05 -8.38 -28.19
C GLU A 63 13.83 -8.23 -27.28
N ARG A 64 12.80 -9.07 -27.47
CA ARG A 64 11.62 -9.11 -26.59
C ARG A 64 12.00 -9.44 -25.16
N GLN A 65 12.82 -10.47 -24.95
CA GLN A 65 13.32 -10.84 -23.62
C GLN A 65 14.15 -9.71 -22.98
N ARG A 66 14.98 -9.02 -23.77
CA ARG A 66 15.78 -7.89 -23.29
C ARG A 66 14.90 -6.73 -22.81
N LEU A 67 13.84 -6.41 -23.56
CA LEU A 67 12.87 -5.38 -23.19
C LEU A 67 12.11 -5.76 -21.92
N GLU A 68 11.69 -7.01 -21.79
CA GLU A 68 11.03 -7.52 -20.59
C GLU A 68 11.91 -7.44 -19.34
N LEU A 69 13.19 -7.83 -19.45
CA LEU A 69 14.13 -7.68 -18.34
C LEU A 69 14.33 -6.21 -17.95
N ARG A 70 14.36 -5.32 -18.94
CA ARG A 70 14.49 -3.88 -18.70
C ARG A 70 13.28 -3.31 -17.95
N THR A 71 12.06 -3.70 -18.33
CA THR A 71 10.84 -3.25 -17.65
C THR A 71 10.76 -3.81 -16.23
N ILE A 72 11.13 -5.07 -16.02
CA ILE A 72 11.21 -5.68 -14.67
C ILE A 72 12.23 -4.93 -13.79
N ALA A 73 13.42 -4.63 -14.32
CA ALA A 73 14.44 -3.89 -13.58
C ALA A 73 13.97 -2.48 -13.21
N GLU A 74 13.30 -1.78 -14.13
CA GLU A 74 12.78 -0.43 -13.91
C GLU A 74 11.65 -0.40 -12.88
N THR A 75 10.68 -1.31 -12.99
CA THR A 75 9.59 -1.43 -12.01
C THR A 75 10.12 -1.76 -10.61
N SER A 76 11.10 -2.68 -10.52
CA SER A 76 11.76 -3.03 -9.26
C SER A 76 12.49 -1.84 -8.64
N ARG A 77 13.20 -1.04 -9.46
CA ARG A 77 13.87 0.19 -9.02
C ARG A 77 12.87 1.22 -8.49
N ASN A 78 11.74 1.39 -9.17
CA ASN A 78 10.69 2.32 -8.75
C ASN A 78 10.04 1.89 -7.43
N LYS A 79 9.75 0.59 -7.26
CA LYS A 79 9.26 0.04 -5.98
C LYS A 79 10.24 0.29 -4.84
N LEU A 80 11.54 0.06 -5.05
CA LEU A 80 12.56 0.31 -4.04
C LEU A 80 12.66 1.80 -3.67
N ARG A 81 12.58 2.70 -4.66
CA ARG A 81 12.53 4.15 -4.43
C ARG A 81 11.30 4.56 -3.62
N GLN A 82 10.13 4.00 -3.94
CA GLN A 82 8.89 4.27 -3.21
C GLN A 82 8.97 3.78 -1.76
N GLN A 83 9.46 2.55 -1.53
CA GLN A 83 9.69 2.02 -0.18
C GLN A 83 10.67 2.90 0.61
N SER A 84 11.75 3.35 -0.01
CA SER A 84 12.72 4.25 0.63
C SER A 84 12.13 5.62 1.00
N ARG A 85 11.13 6.11 0.24
CA ARG A 85 10.39 7.32 0.60
C ARG A 85 9.47 7.06 1.79
N ARG A 86 8.69 5.98 1.77
CA ARG A 86 7.82 5.58 2.88
C ARG A 86 8.59 5.39 4.19
N MET A 87 9.76 4.77 4.13
CA MET A 87 10.61 4.58 5.31
C MET A 87 11.13 5.90 5.88
N ARG A 88 11.46 6.88 5.03
CA ARG A 88 11.85 8.22 5.48
C ARG A 88 10.67 8.95 6.13
N GLN A 89 9.51 8.92 5.49
CA GLN A 89 8.30 9.50 6.05
C GLN A 89 7.99 8.92 7.44
N CYS A 90 7.93 7.59 7.56
CA CYS A 90 7.67 6.92 8.83
C CYS A 90 8.70 7.29 9.92
N LYS A 91 9.97 7.47 9.54
CA LYS A 91 11.02 7.91 10.47
C LYS A 91 10.78 9.34 10.96
N ASP A 92 10.38 10.24 10.07
CA ASP A 92 10.09 11.64 10.39
C ASP A 92 8.82 11.75 11.25
N ASP A 93 7.78 11.00 10.92
CA ASP A 93 6.55 10.89 11.72
C ASP A 93 6.85 10.36 13.12
N ASN A 94 7.68 9.31 13.23
CA ASN A 94 8.07 8.76 14.53
C ASN A 94 8.87 9.77 15.36
N ARG A 95 9.73 10.57 14.72
CA ARG A 95 10.44 11.66 15.39
C ARG A 95 9.45 12.71 15.90
N SER A 96 8.46 13.09 15.10
CA SER A 96 7.42 14.05 15.50
C SER A 96 6.61 13.56 16.69
N LEU A 97 6.12 12.30 16.64
CA LEU A 97 5.37 11.68 17.73
C LEU A 97 6.19 11.61 19.04
N ARG A 98 7.49 11.33 18.96
CA ARG A 98 8.36 11.34 20.15
C ARG A 98 8.49 12.74 20.76
N LEU A 99 8.52 13.77 19.94
CA LEU A 99 8.56 15.16 20.42
C LEU A 99 7.25 15.52 21.13
N GLN A 100 6.11 15.22 20.51
CA GLN A 100 4.79 15.44 21.11
C GLN A 100 4.61 14.68 22.42
N ASN A 101 5.01 13.41 22.47
CA ASN A 101 4.97 12.61 23.69
C ASN A 101 5.83 13.21 24.81
N ARG A 102 6.99 13.78 24.47
CA ARG A 102 7.84 14.47 25.44
C ARG A 102 7.17 15.74 25.97
N GLU A 103 6.55 16.52 25.11
CA GLU A 103 5.84 17.74 25.49
C GLU A 103 4.64 17.43 26.40
N LEU A 104 3.81 16.46 26.00
CA LEU A 104 2.70 15.98 26.82
C LEU A 104 3.18 15.46 28.18
N ALA A 105 4.28 14.72 28.23
CA ALA A 105 4.86 14.27 29.49
C ALA A 105 5.27 15.44 30.39
N ASN A 106 5.85 16.51 29.82
CA ASN A 106 6.19 17.72 30.56
C ASN A 106 4.94 18.45 31.08
N HIS A 107 3.88 18.54 30.26
CA HIS A 107 2.62 19.15 30.68
C HIS A 107 1.95 18.35 31.82
N LEU A 108 1.93 17.02 31.72
CA LEU A 108 1.42 16.15 32.78
C LEU A 108 2.23 16.26 34.06
N GLU A 109 3.57 16.35 33.95
CA GLU A 109 4.44 16.59 35.10
C GLU A 109 4.15 17.95 35.76
N GLY A 110 3.95 19.00 34.96
CA GLY A 110 3.54 20.32 35.44
C GLY A 110 2.21 20.27 36.18
N ALA A 111 1.18 19.68 35.56
CA ALA A 111 -0.14 19.52 36.16
C ALA A 111 -0.08 18.69 37.45
N ARG A 112 0.74 17.63 37.50
CA ARG A 112 0.96 16.84 38.72
C ARG A 112 1.54 17.68 39.85
N LYS A 113 2.53 18.52 39.57
CA LYS A 113 3.12 19.42 40.57
C LYS A 113 2.12 20.45 41.08
N GLU A 114 1.26 21.00 40.21
CA GLU A 114 0.19 21.89 40.65
C GLU A 114 -0.82 21.16 41.54
N LEU A 115 -1.16 19.92 41.21
CA LEU A 115 -2.05 19.10 42.02
C LEU A 115 -1.46 18.77 43.40
N GLU A 116 -0.16 18.49 43.47
CA GLU A 116 0.58 18.22 44.70
C GLU A 116 0.51 19.42 45.67
N LYS A 117 0.50 20.66 45.16
CA LYS A 117 0.34 21.86 46.00
C LYS A 117 -0.98 21.88 46.76
N VAL A 118 -2.05 21.29 46.21
CA VAL A 118 -3.39 21.26 46.82
C VAL A 118 -3.75 19.91 47.43
N ASP A 119 -2.87 18.90 47.33
CA ASP A 119 -3.15 17.54 47.79
C ASP A 119 -3.41 17.46 49.30
N HIS A 120 -2.74 18.30 50.09
CA HIS A 120 -2.96 18.42 51.53
C HIS A 120 -4.38 18.90 51.92
N LEU A 121 -5.10 19.53 50.98
CA LEU A 121 -6.50 19.93 51.15
C LEU A 121 -7.47 18.79 50.90
N ARG A 122 -7.02 17.66 50.31
CA ARG A 122 -7.87 16.49 50.09
C ARG A 122 -8.20 15.80 51.40
N CYS A 123 -9.41 15.26 51.47
CA CYS A 123 -9.89 14.46 52.58
C CYS A 123 -9.04 13.20 52.71
N THR A 124 -8.50 12.94 53.89
CA THR A 124 -7.65 11.77 54.12
C THR A 124 -8.44 10.46 54.26
N LEU A 125 -9.79 10.54 54.37
CA LEU A 125 -10.65 9.35 54.42
C LEU A 125 -10.98 8.82 53.02
N CYS A 126 -11.36 9.69 52.08
CA CYS A 126 -11.75 9.27 50.72
C CYS A 126 -10.71 9.59 49.64
N THR A 127 -9.76 10.49 49.89
CA THR A 127 -8.74 10.97 48.93
C THR A 127 -9.25 11.64 47.65
N VAL A 128 -10.57 11.80 47.52
CA VAL A 128 -11.24 12.36 46.34
C VAL A 128 -11.69 13.81 46.61
N ALA A 129 -12.54 14.01 47.61
CA ALA A 129 -13.10 15.32 47.94
C ALA A 129 -12.12 16.20 48.73
N LEU A 130 -12.29 17.52 48.64
CA LEU A 130 -11.57 18.47 49.52
C LEU A 130 -12.12 18.40 50.94
N LYS A 131 -11.30 18.81 51.91
CA LYS A 131 -11.69 19.01 53.31
C LYS A 131 -12.58 20.24 53.39
N ASP A 132 -13.85 20.00 53.61
CA ASP A 132 -14.89 21.02 53.73
C ASP A 132 -15.52 21.05 55.13
N ALA A 133 -15.13 20.15 56.03
CA ALA A 133 -15.66 20.06 57.38
C ALA A 133 -14.58 19.87 58.45
N MET A 134 -14.80 20.46 59.63
CA MET A 134 -13.92 20.43 60.80
C MET A 134 -14.69 19.96 62.03
N LEU A 135 -14.04 19.09 62.83
CA LEU A 135 -14.54 18.61 64.11
C LEU A 135 -14.11 19.53 65.27
N PRO A 136 -14.77 19.49 66.46
CA PRO A 136 -14.36 20.28 67.63
C PRO A 136 -12.94 20.00 68.13
N CYS A 137 -12.39 18.83 67.79
CA CYS A 137 -11.01 18.47 68.09
C CYS A 137 -9.98 19.08 67.12
N GLY A 138 -10.41 19.81 66.10
CA GLY A 138 -9.55 20.45 65.09
C GLY A 138 -9.19 19.59 63.87
N HIS A 139 -9.57 18.31 63.86
CA HIS A 139 -9.34 17.44 62.69
C HIS A 139 -10.35 17.74 61.57
N THR A 140 -9.88 17.67 60.32
CA THR A 140 -10.63 18.09 59.13
C THR A 140 -10.78 16.97 58.11
N SER A 141 -11.92 16.93 57.42
CA SER A 141 -12.31 15.86 56.50
C SER A 141 -13.42 16.33 55.56
N CYS A 142 -13.77 15.51 54.56
CA CYS A 142 -14.99 15.70 53.78
C CYS A 142 -16.23 15.45 54.63
N ARG A 143 -17.28 16.25 54.45
CA ARG A 143 -18.55 16.18 55.20
C ARG A 143 -19.22 14.83 55.03
N GLU A 144 -19.29 14.33 53.80
CA GLU A 144 -19.83 13.00 53.48
C GLU A 144 -19.14 11.89 54.28
N CYS A 145 -17.80 11.97 54.38
CA CYS A 145 -16.97 11.00 55.07
C CYS A 145 -17.25 10.99 56.58
N LEU A 146 -17.43 12.18 57.18
CA LEU A 146 -17.75 12.32 58.61
C LEU A 146 -19.17 11.82 58.92
N HIS A 147 -20.13 12.08 58.04
CA HIS A 147 -21.50 11.56 58.18
C HIS A 147 -21.54 10.05 58.04
N LEU A 148 -20.81 9.48 57.08
CA LEU A 148 -20.71 8.03 56.91
C LEU A 148 -20.09 7.36 58.15
N TRP A 149 -19.03 7.96 58.70
CA TRP A 149 -18.36 7.49 59.91
C TRP A 149 -19.30 7.42 61.13
N LEU A 150 -20.12 8.46 61.33
CA LEU A 150 -21.13 8.49 62.40
C LEU A 150 -22.30 7.54 62.12
N GLY A 151 -22.79 7.50 60.88
CA GLY A 151 -23.98 6.75 60.48
C GLY A 151 -23.79 5.24 60.44
N GLN A 152 -22.59 4.75 60.10
CA GLN A 152 -22.28 3.32 60.03
C GLN A 152 -21.86 2.71 61.39
N GLY A 153 -21.88 3.49 62.48
CA GLY A 153 -21.52 2.99 63.81
C GLY A 153 -20.03 2.64 63.98
N GLN A 154 -19.17 3.09 63.08
CA GLN A 154 -17.73 2.79 63.08
C GLN A 154 -16.96 3.57 64.16
N GLY A 155 -17.56 4.59 64.78
CA GLY A 155 -17.03 5.20 66.00
C GLY A 155 -17.87 6.37 66.53
N LYS A 156 -18.02 6.48 67.86
CA LYS A 156 -18.68 7.61 68.54
C LYS A 156 -17.78 8.84 68.70
N GLY A 157 -16.79 9.01 67.83
CA GLY A 157 -15.76 10.01 68.00
C GLY A 157 -14.83 10.15 66.81
N CYS A 158 -13.94 11.14 66.89
CA CYS A 158 -13.03 11.54 65.83
C CYS A 158 -12.20 10.34 65.30
N PRO A 159 -12.13 10.12 63.97
CA PRO A 159 -11.34 9.04 63.37
C PRO A 159 -9.86 9.05 63.76
N TRP A 160 -9.31 10.23 64.07
CA TRP A 160 -7.89 10.41 64.37
C TRP A 160 -7.57 10.38 65.87
N CYS A 161 -8.33 11.12 66.69
CA CYS A 161 -8.02 11.27 68.12
C CYS A 161 -9.06 10.66 69.06
N LYS A 162 -10.11 10.03 68.52
CA LYS A 162 -11.18 9.33 69.26
C LYS A 162 -11.99 10.21 70.24
N ARG A 163 -11.83 11.54 70.21
CA ARG A 163 -12.64 12.47 71.00
C ARG A 163 -14.09 12.41 70.52
N SER A 164 -15.04 12.28 71.44
CA SER A 164 -16.46 12.24 71.12
C SER A 164 -16.94 13.54 70.49
N PHE A 165 -17.83 13.43 69.51
CA PHE A 165 -18.54 14.54 68.89
C PHE A 165 -19.87 14.01 68.32
N GLU A 166 -20.85 14.88 68.15
CA GLU A 166 -22.15 14.58 67.55
C GLU A 166 -22.28 15.19 66.15
N ALA A 167 -23.29 14.79 65.38
CA ALA A 167 -23.48 15.28 64.01
C ALA A 167 -23.63 16.81 63.93
N GLY A 168 -24.23 17.44 64.94
CA GLY A 168 -24.36 18.89 65.04
C GLY A 168 -23.05 19.63 65.37
N ASP A 169 -22.01 18.92 65.80
CA ASP A 169 -20.71 19.50 66.13
C ASP A 169 -19.79 19.68 64.91
N ILE A 170 -20.18 19.13 63.75
CA ILE A 170 -19.44 19.25 62.50
C ILE A 170 -19.64 20.66 61.94
N ARG A 171 -18.55 21.39 61.75
CA ARG A 171 -18.57 22.76 61.21
C ARG A 171 -17.97 22.80 59.81
N ASP A 172 -18.56 23.58 58.92
CA ASP A 172 -18.01 23.77 57.57
C ASP A 172 -16.75 24.64 57.61
N ILE A 173 -15.74 24.25 56.82
CA ILE A 173 -14.55 25.06 56.55
C ILE A 173 -14.93 25.94 55.37
N TYR A 174 -15.02 27.25 55.60
CA TYR A 174 -15.42 28.23 54.60
C TYR A 174 -14.35 28.33 53.48
N LEU A 175 -14.40 27.42 52.52
CA LEU A 175 -13.76 27.57 51.22
C LEU A 175 -14.81 28.27 50.36
N GLY A 176 -14.82 29.60 50.41
CA GLY A 176 -15.84 30.42 49.77
C GLY A 176 -16.09 30.02 48.31
N TYR A 177 -17.25 29.44 48.04
CA TYR A 177 -17.92 29.63 46.77
C TYR A 177 -18.56 31.02 46.86
N PRO A 178 -18.13 32.02 46.07
CA PRO A 178 -19.08 33.07 45.73
C PRO A 178 -20.21 32.35 44.97
N SER A 179 -21.33 32.15 45.66
CA SER A 179 -22.59 31.80 45.04
C SER A 179 -23.05 33.02 44.26
N GLU A 180 -22.57 33.17 43.03
CA GLU A 180 -23.12 34.03 41.98
C GLU A 180 -22.28 33.77 40.73
N THR A 181 -22.75 32.88 39.86
CA THR A 181 -22.47 32.96 38.42
C THR A 181 -23.42 34.01 37.86
N PRO A 182 -22.95 35.18 37.41
CA PRO A 182 -23.73 36.00 36.50
C PRO A 182 -23.87 35.23 35.20
N ASP A 183 -25.09 35.18 34.68
CA ASP A 183 -25.44 34.68 33.36
C ASP A 183 -24.44 35.17 32.30
N ALA A 184 -23.58 34.27 31.83
CA ALA A 184 -22.79 34.49 30.62
C ALA A 184 -23.46 33.70 29.50
N LEU A 185 -24.23 34.48 28.74
CA LEU A 185 -24.86 34.19 27.46
C LEU A 185 -24.12 33.14 26.64
N GLU A 186 -24.90 32.17 26.17
CA GLU A 186 -24.60 31.36 25.00
C GLU A 186 -24.37 32.28 23.80
N GLU A 187 -23.17 32.24 23.21
CA GLU A 187 -22.97 32.65 21.82
C GLU A 187 -22.07 31.62 21.11
N ASP A 188 -22.74 30.84 20.26
CA ASP A 188 -22.38 30.48 18.89
C ASP A 188 -20.96 29.99 18.56
N GLY A 189 -20.92 28.70 18.21
CA GLY A 189 -20.53 28.27 16.87
C GLY A 189 -19.04 28.29 16.52
N ASP A 190 -18.39 27.13 16.58
CA ASP A 190 -17.40 26.79 15.56
C ASP A 190 -17.50 25.31 15.18
N VAL A 191 -17.80 25.10 13.90
CA VAL A 191 -17.99 23.81 13.24
C VAL A 191 -16.59 23.32 12.85
N THR A 192 -16.04 22.35 13.57
CA THR A 192 -14.81 21.72 13.10
C THR A 192 -15.12 20.74 11.96
N ASP A 193 -14.53 21.04 10.81
CA ASP A 193 -14.63 20.37 9.52
C ASP A 193 -14.56 18.84 9.57
N VAL A 194 -15.57 18.22 8.94
CA VAL A 194 -15.55 16.81 8.57
C VAL A 194 -14.54 16.62 7.44
N ILE A 195 -13.39 16.03 7.76
CA ILE A 195 -12.40 15.58 6.78
C ILE A 195 -13.04 14.49 5.90
N SER A 196 -13.51 14.88 4.72
CA SER A 196 -13.82 13.96 3.63
C SER A 196 -12.51 13.58 2.94
N LEU A 197 -11.98 12.39 3.26
CA LEU A 197 -10.97 11.76 2.41
C LEU A 197 -11.69 10.95 1.33
N ALA A 198 -11.60 11.47 0.11
CA ALA A 198 -12.05 10.82 -1.10
C ALA A 198 -11.35 9.47 -1.30
N SER A 199 -12.15 8.50 -1.72
CA SER A 199 -11.72 7.24 -2.31
C SER A 199 -11.09 7.50 -3.66
N ASP A 200 -9.78 7.27 -3.79
CA ASP A 200 -9.15 7.09 -5.10
C ASP A 200 -9.12 5.59 -5.41
N SER A 201 -10.04 5.18 -6.27
CA SER A 201 -9.97 3.95 -7.04
C SER A 201 -9.37 4.30 -8.39
N GLU A 202 -8.18 3.79 -8.70
CA GLU A 202 -7.73 3.38 -10.05
C GLU A 202 -6.44 2.55 -9.94
#